data_AF-A0AAV8HBU0-F1
#
_entry.id   AF-A0AAV8HBU0-F1
#
_cell.length_a   1.000
_cell.length_b   1.000
_cell.length_c   1.000
_cell.angle_alpha   90.00
_cell.angle_beta   90.00
_cell.angle_gamma   90.00
#
_symmetry.space_group_name_H-M   'P 1'
#
loop_
_entity.id
_entity.type
_entity.pdbx_description
1 polymer ?
#
loop_
_entity_poly.entity_id
_entity_poly.type
_entity_poly.pdbx_seq_one_letter_code
_entity_poly.pdbx_strand_id
1 'polypeptide(L)'
;MKLLTATFAFSLLLCTMQHGIARTISHEQNAKHLNKPVVPALLAFGDSIFDSGNNNQLQTMLRSDFLPYGEDFITHRPTGRFCNGRIPTDFIASKLGIKELLPAYLSTSLSNEDLITGVSFASGGTGFDPITSQLAAAIPMTEQLEMFKKYREKVKSILGERGAKELLAQSAYLIVGGSNDLASLYFSSPLRSSRYDSSSYVDFLLHSASSFIQELIQLGARKIGIVGIPPIGCVPSQRTLQGGFARGCASIQNEVAQIYNSRLTKELEEIKKRHQNTTLVHLDIYAFLFDMIEHPTKYGFEVSYIGCCGTGLLEAAFLCNPMTLTVCTNVSRYIFWDSFHPTEKAYSVLVNYIYKNYFHHLVS
;
A
#
# COMPACT_ATOMS: atom_id res chain seq x y z
N MET A 1 45.74 -51.12 14.97
CA MET A 1 44.52 -50.47 15.52
C MET A 1 44.39 -48.98 15.14
N LYS A 2 44.84 -48.56 13.95
CA LYS A 2 44.70 -47.17 13.44
C LYS A 2 44.11 -47.06 12.02
N LEU A 3 43.81 -48.19 11.36
CA LEU A 3 43.27 -48.21 10.00
C LEU A 3 41.74 -48.47 9.93
N LEU A 4 41.13 -48.98 11.01
CA LEU A 4 39.68 -49.24 11.07
C LEU A 4 38.84 -48.02 11.50
N THR A 5 39.45 -47.00 12.09
CA THR A 5 38.76 -45.77 12.51
C THR A 5 38.56 -44.77 11.37
N ALA A 6 39.40 -44.80 10.32
CA ALA A 6 39.31 -43.88 9.19
C ALA A 6 38.17 -44.24 8.22
N THR A 7 37.89 -45.52 8.00
CA THR A 7 36.82 -45.99 7.12
C THR A 7 35.42 -45.74 7.67
N PHE A 8 35.25 -45.79 9.00
CA PHE A 8 33.98 -45.47 9.66
C PHE A 8 33.66 -43.97 9.64
N ALA A 9 34.68 -43.11 9.77
CA ALA A 9 34.47 -41.65 9.71
C ALA A 9 34.06 -41.17 8.30
N PHE A 10 34.59 -41.80 7.24
CA PHE A 10 34.27 -41.42 5.86
C PHE A 10 32.85 -41.85 5.44
N SER A 11 32.40 -43.01 5.90
CA SER A 11 31.06 -43.52 5.60
C SER A 11 29.96 -42.77 6.38
N LEU A 12 30.24 -42.28 7.59
CA LEU A 12 29.33 -41.40 8.33
C LEU A 12 29.17 -40.04 7.63
N LEU A 13 30.27 -39.46 7.10
CA LEU A 13 30.25 -38.17 6.41
C LEU A 13 29.43 -38.21 5.10
N LEU A 14 29.58 -39.29 4.32
CA LEU A 14 28.79 -39.53 3.09
C LEU A 14 27.29 -39.70 3.40
N CYS A 15 26.95 -40.38 4.50
CA CYS A 15 25.56 -40.55 4.91
C CYS A 15 24.94 -39.23 5.39
N THR A 16 25.70 -38.38 6.11
CA THR A 16 25.21 -37.04 6.52
C THR A 16 25.09 -36.07 5.34
N MET A 17 25.97 -36.16 4.33
CA MET A 17 25.88 -35.37 3.10
C MET A 17 24.67 -35.78 2.26
N GLN A 18 24.38 -37.08 2.13
CA GLN A 18 23.20 -37.56 1.41
C GLN A 18 21.88 -37.21 2.13
N HIS A 19 21.83 -37.27 3.46
CA HIS A 19 20.67 -36.81 4.23
C HIS A 19 20.52 -35.28 4.20
N GLY A 20 21.63 -34.54 4.16
CA GLY A 20 21.64 -33.09 3.97
C GLY A 20 21.07 -32.71 2.60
N ILE A 21 21.57 -33.31 1.52
CA ILE A 21 21.11 -33.08 0.15
C ILE A 21 19.65 -33.52 -0.04
N ALA A 22 19.23 -34.66 0.51
CA ALA A 22 17.83 -35.10 0.46
C ALA A 22 16.90 -34.17 1.24
N ARG A 23 17.35 -33.59 2.36
CA ARG A 23 16.60 -32.55 3.10
C ARG A 23 16.53 -31.24 2.32
N THR A 24 17.61 -30.81 1.66
CA THR A 24 17.61 -29.61 0.80
C THR A 24 16.69 -29.79 -0.41
N ILE A 25 16.72 -30.96 -1.07
CA ILE A 25 15.82 -31.30 -2.18
C ILE A 25 14.37 -31.38 -1.69
N SER A 26 14.11 -31.93 -0.51
CA SER A 26 12.75 -31.94 0.09
C SER A 26 12.25 -30.54 0.48
N HIS A 27 13.16 -29.63 0.85
CA HIS A 27 12.82 -28.22 1.13
C HIS A 27 12.61 -27.41 -0.15
N GLU A 28 13.37 -27.67 -1.22
CA GLU A 28 13.14 -27.06 -2.54
C GLU A 28 11.89 -27.60 -3.24
N GLN A 29 11.55 -28.89 -3.05
CA GLN A 29 10.34 -29.48 -3.63
C GLN A 29 9.06 -29.12 -2.88
N ASN A 30 9.14 -28.76 -1.59
CA ASN A 30 7.99 -28.24 -0.84
C ASN A 30 7.73 -26.73 -1.04
N ALA A 31 8.59 -26.00 -1.77
CA ALA A 31 8.40 -24.58 -2.09
C ALA A 31 7.56 -24.33 -3.36
N LYS A 32 7.00 -25.38 -3.99
CA LYS A 32 6.20 -25.27 -5.23
C LYS A 32 4.78 -25.82 -5.15
N HIS A 33 4.19 -25.89 -3.96
CA HIS A 33 2.74 -25.79 -3.82
C HIS A 33 2.35 -24.30 -3.71
N LEU A 34 2.63 -23.53 -4.76
CA LEU A 34 1.93 -22.26 -4.95
C LEU A 34 0.48 -22.63 -5.22
N ASN A 35 -0.37 -22.43 -4.21
CA ASN A 35 -1.81 -22.40 -4.43
C ASN A 35 -2.06 -21.51 -5.64
N LYS A 36 -2.87 -22.00 -6.59
CA LYS A 36 -3.25 -21.22 -7.77
C LYS A 36 -3.72 -19.84 -7.31
N PRO A 37 -3.24 -18.73 -7.92
CA PRO A 37 -3.62 -17.39 -7.52
C PRO A 37 -5.15 -17.25 -7.46
N VAL A 38 -5.66 -16.61 -6.40
CA VAL A 38 -7.11 -16.43 -6.21
C VAL A 38 -7.70 -15.55 -7.31
N VAL A 39 -6.92 -14.57 -7.76
CA VAL A 39 -7.17 -13.74 -8.95
C VAL A 39 -5.86 -13.68 -9.76
N PRO A 40 -5.91 -13.48 -11.08
CA PRO A 40 -4.71 -13.56 -11.91
C PRO A 40 -3.77 -12.36 -11.74
N ALA A 41 -4.28 -11.17 -11.40
CA ALA A 41 -3.47 -9.99 -11.17
C ALA A 41 -4.07 -9.03 -10.14
N LEU A 42 -3.18 -8.21 -9.57
CA LEU A 42 -3.53 -7.11 -8.67
C LEU A 42 -3.06 -5.77 -9.28
N LEU A 43 -3.98 -4.83 -9.44
CA LEU A 43 -3.71 -3.51 -9.99
C LEU A 43 -4.00 -2.44 -8.95
N ALA A 44 -3.01 -1.64 -8.58
CA ALA A 44 -3.14 -0.67 -7.50
C ALA A 44 -3.03 0.78 -8.01
N PHE A 45 -3.84 1.66 -7.44
CA PHE A 45 -3.93 3.08 -7.76
C PHE A 45 -3.97 3.89 -6.47
N GLY A 46 -3.45 5.12 -6.52
CA GLY A 46 -3.53 6.00 -5.37
C GLY A 46 -2.24 6.70 -5.00
N ASP A 47 -2.04 6.84 -3.69
CA ASP A 47 -0.98 7.64 -3.08
C ASP A 47 0.21 6.79 -2.56
N SER A 48 0.98 7.36 -1.64
CA SER A 48 2.18 6.76 -1.05
C SER A 48 1.94 5.44 -0.34
N ILE A 49 0.71 5.15 0.10
CA ILE A 49 0.38 3.88 0.75
C ILE A 49 0.53 2.72 -0.23
N PHE A 50 0.26 2.95 -1.52
CA PHE A 50 0.35 1.93 -2.59
C PHE A 50 1.51 2.17 -3.56
N ASP A 51 2.28 3.25 -3.39
CA ASP A 51 3.44 3.55 -4.25
C ASP A 51 4.59 2.59 -3.95
N SER A 52 4.92 1.76 -4.93
CA SER A 52 6.01 0.79 -4.89
C SER A 52 7.29 1.29 -5.58
N GLY A 53 7.36 2.58 -5.93
CA GLY A 53 8.53 3.22 -6.53
C GLY A 53 8.26 3.97 -7.85
N ASN A 54 7.03 4.34 -8.17
CA ASN A 54 6.75 5.20 -9.33
C ASN A 54 7.38 6.59 -9.13
N ASN A 55 7.35 7.12 -7.89
CA ASN A 55 7.97 8.42 -7.58
C ASN A 55 9.48 8.47 -7.82
N ASN A 56 10.16 7.32 -7.90
CA ASN A 56 11.59 7.26 -8.20
C ASN A 56 11.93 7.84 -9.59
N GLN A 57 10.95 7.83 -10.50
CA GLN A 57 11.09 8.35 -11.87
C GLN A 57 10.68 9.83 -11.99
N LEU A 58 10.32 10.48 -10.88
CA LEU A 58 9.85 11.86 -10.86
C LEU A 58 10.91 12.80 -10.27
N GLN A 59 10.89 14.05 -10.73
CA GLN A 59 11.64 15.15 -10.11
C GLN A 59 10.82 15.73 -8.95
N THR A 60 10.71 14.99 -7.85
CA THR A 60 9.99 15.38 -6.64
C THR A 60 10.81 15.08 -5.38
N MET A 61 10.55 15.83 -4.31
CA MET A 61 11.09 15.54 -2.97
C MET A 61 10.36 14.38 -2.28
N LEU A 62 9.16 14.02 -2.75
CA LEU A 62 8.39 12.89 -2.23
C LEU A 62 8.90 11.59 -2.83
N ARG A 63 10.11 11.20 -2.44
CA ARG A 63 10.74 9.93 -2.79
C ARG A 63 11.07 9.16 -1.52
N SER A 64 11.27 7.85 -1.67
CA SER A 64 11.66 6.93 -0.59
C SER A 64 12.59 5.83 -1.12
N ASP A 65 13.34 6.13 -2.19
CA ASP A 65 14.35 5.26 -2.78
C ASP A 65 15.77 5.51 -2.22
N PHE A 66 15.82 5.95 -0.96
CA PHE A 66 17.03 6.17 -0.18
C PHE A 66 16.82 5.64 1.26
N LEU A 67 17.93 5.31 1.93
CA LEU A 67 17.89 4.91 3.34
C LEU A 67 17.29 6.02 4.21
N PRO A 68 16.57 5.74 5.30
CA PRO A 68 16.39 4.42 5.91
C PRO A 68 15.17 3.64 5.38
N TYR A 69 14.48 4.12 4.36
CA TYR A 69 13.36 3.37 3.77
C TYR A 69 13.81 2.00 3.27
N GLY A 70 12.97 0.98 3.43
CA GLY A 70 13.29 -0.39 3.05
C GLY A 70 14.32 -1.11 3.94
N GLU A 71 14.66 -0.60 5.14
CA GLU A 71 15.58 -1.26 6.05
C GLU A 71 15.14 -2.66 6.53
N ASP A 72 13.84 -2.96 6.56
CA ASP A 72 13.31 -4.28 6.95
C ASP A 72 13.23 -5.26 5.77
N PHE A 73 13.53 -4.81 4.54
CA PHE A 73 13.71 -5.77 3.46
C PHE A 73 14.92 -6.66 3.74
N ILE A 74 14.85 -7.91 3.29
CA ILE A 74 15.98 -8.86 3.35
C ILE A 74 17.23 -8.29 2.67
N THR A 75 17.05 -7.47 1.63
CA THR A 75 18.14 -6.81 0.92
C THR A 75 18.64 -5.55 1.61
N HIS A 76 17.91 -5.03 2.60
CA HIS A 76 18.10 -3.72 3.24
C HIS A 76 18.21 -2.58 2.21
N ARG A 77 17.53 -2.72 1.06
CA ARG A 77 17.59 -1.75 -0.04
C ARG A 77 16.27 -0.99 -0.17
N PRO A 78 16.34 0.35 -0.25
CA PRO A 78 15.15 1.16 -0.51
C PRO A 78 14.64 0.90 -1.92
N THR A 79 13.32 0.71 -2.06
CA THR A 79 12.68 0.49 -3.37
C THR A 79 11.83 1.67 -3.83
N GLY A 80 11.66 2.72 -3.01
CA GLY A 80 10.64 3.75 -3.24
C GLY A 80 9.29 3.47 -2.58
N ARG A 81 9.26 2.55 -1.60
CA ARG A 81 8.10 2.34 -0.73
C ARG A 81 8.22 3.28 0.47
N PHE A 82 7.14 4.00 0.79
CA PHE A 82 7.08 4.89 1.94
C PHE A 82 6.88 4.11 3.26
N CYS A 83 7.83 3.21 3.55
CA CYS A 83 7.82 2.32 4.70
C CYS A 83 9.24 1.82 4.99
N ASN A 84 9.48 1.30 6.20
CA ASN A 84 10.67 0.50 6.50
C ASN A 84 10.75 -0.79 5.67
N GLY A 85 9.68 -1.25 5.03
CA GLY A 85 9.74 -2.42 4.14
C GLY A 85 8.49 -2.57 3.28
N ARG A 86 7.78 -3.69 3.44
CA ARG A 86 6.58 -4.00 2.63
C ARG A 86 5.42 -3.05 2.93
N ILE A 87 4.68 -2.69 1.88
CA ILE A 87 3.46 -1.88 1.94
C ILE A 87 2.21 -2.76 1.76
N PRO A 88 0.99 -2.26 2.00
CA PRO A 88 -0.21 -3.09 1.95
C PRO A 88 -0.42 -3.89 0.67
N THR A 89 -0.10 -3.32 -0.50
CA THR A 89 -0.23 -4.00 -1.80
C THR A 89 0.67 -5.23 -1.92
N ASP A 90 1.84 -5.23 -1.28
CA ASP A 90 2.74 -6.39 -1.25
C ASP A 90 2.15 -7.54 -0.42
N PHE A 91 1.65 -7.20 0.77
CA PHE A 91 1.01 -8.18 1.65
C PHE A 91 -0.24 -8.78 0.99
N ILE A 92 -1.02 -7.95 0.31
CA ILE A 92 -2.20 -8.38 -0.42
C ILE A 92 -1.82 -9.30 -1.58
N ALA A 93 -0.86 -8.90 -2.42
CA ALA A 93 -0.41 -9.70 -3.55
C ALA A 93 0.10 -11.09 -3.11
N SER A 94 0.86 -11.14 -2.01
CA SER A 94 1.38 -12.39 -1.44
C SER A 94 0.26 -13.27 -0.89
N LYS A 95 -0.69 -12.69 -0.14
CA LYS A 95 -1.86 -13.43 0.38
C LYS A 95 -2.79 -13.95 -0.71
N LEU A 96 -2.80 -13.33 -1.88
CA LEU A 96 -3.55 -13.80 -3.05
C LEU A 96 -2.80 -14.86 -3.85
N GLY A 97 -1.56 -15.19 -3.48
CA GLY A 97 -0.70 -16.14 -4.19
C GLY A 97 -0.15 -15.59 -5.51
N ILE A 98 -0.14 -14.27 -5.71
CA ILE A 98 0.26 -13.64 -6.98
C ILE A 98 1.79 -13.47 -7.02
N LYS A 99 2.33 -12.73 -6.05
CA LYS A 99 3.76 -12.39 -5.94
C LYS A 99 4.07 -11.79 -4.57
N GLU A 100 5.33 -11.83 -4.15
CA GLU A 100 5.73 -11.25 -2.86
C GLU A 100 5.71 -9.71 -2.84
N LEU A 101 6.16 -9.08 -3.92
CA LEU A 101 6.24 -7.63 -4.04
C LEU A 101 5.53 -7.17 -5.30
N LEU A 102 4.63 -6.20 -5.18
CA LEU A 102 3.96 -5.59 -6.31
C LEU A 102 4.89 -4.52 -6.93
N PRO A 103 5.28 -4.63 -8.20
CA PRO A 103 6.21 -3.67 -8.79
C PRO A 103 5.51 -2.39 -9.24
N ALA A 104 6.28 -1.29 -9.30
CA ALA A 104 5.82 -0.02 -9.86
C ALA A 104 5.71 -0.10 -11.38
N TYR A 105 4.65 0.46 -11.97
CA TYR A 105 4.45 0.45 -13.43
C TYR A 105 5.55 1.22 -14.19
N LEU A 106 6.15 2.25 -13.59
CA LEU A 106 7.26 3.00 -14.17
C LEU A 106 8.64 2.36 -13.94
N SER A 107 8.69 1.16 -13.35
CA SER A 107 9.97 0.45 -13.19
C SER A 107 10.58 0.13 -14.56
N THR A 108 11.89 0.36 -14.69
CA THR A 108 12.64 0.15 -15.94
C THR A 108 12.90 -1.33 -16.24
N SER A 109 12.61 -2.24 -15.32
CA SER A 109 12.93 -3.66 -15.40
C SER A 109 11.70 -4.58 -15.33
N LEU A 110 10.51 -4.11 -15.73
CA LEU A 110 9.29 -4.94 -15.72
C LEU A 110 9.38 -6.07 -16.75
N SER A 111 9.16 -7.29 -16.30
CA SER A 111 8.98 -8.44 -17.18
C SER A 111 7.54 -8.53 -17.70
N ASN A 112 7.32 -9.36 -18.73
CA ASN A 112 5.96 -9.67 -19.18
C ASN A 112 5.14 -10.33 -18.06
N GLU A 113 5.77 -11.17 -17.24
CA GLU A 113 5.14 -11.81 -16.09
C GLU A 113 4.66 -10.76 -15.10
N ASP A 114 5.49 -9.76 -14.79
CA ASP A 114 5.11 -8.66 -13.89
C ASP A 114 3.87 -7.93 -14.39
N LEU A 115 3.81 -7.67 -15.70
CA LEU A 115 2.65 -7.01 -16.30
C LEU A 115 1.40 -7.88 -16.17
N ILE A 116 1.44 -9.16 -16.55
CA ILE A 116 0.24 -10.01 -16.54
C ILE A 116 -0.20 -10.47 -15.15
N THR A 117 0.64 -10.31 -14.13
CA THR A 117 0.30 -10.54 -12.71
C THR A 117 0.06 -9.25 -11.92
N GLY A 118 0.20 -8.09 -12.57
CA GLY A 118 -0.21 -6.80 -12.03
C GLY A 118 0.90 -5.95 -11.43
N VAL A 119 0.61 -4.65 -11.36
CA VAL A 119 1.53 -3.55 -11.03
C VAL A 119 0.81 -2.47 -10.21
N SER A 120 1.58 -1.58 -9.57
CA SER A 120 1.06 -0.35 -8.97
C SER A 120 1.26 0.86 -9.88
N PHE A 121 0.21 1.64 -10.07
CA PHE A 121 0.21 2.95 -10.72
C PHE A 121 0.25 4.11 -9.70
N ALA A 122 0.20 3.80 -8.40
CA ALA A 122 0.12 4.78 -7.33
C ALA A 122 1.38 5.66 -7.25
N SER A 123 1.23 6.87 -6.71
CA SER A 123 2.27 7.89 -6.63
C SER A 123 2.18 8.67 -5.33
N GLY A 124 3.26 8.69 -4.56
CA GLY A 124 3.36 9.42 -3.31
C GLY A 124 2.99 10.90 -3.46
N GLY A 125 2.10 11.38 -2.58
CA GLY A 125 1.60 12.76 -2.59
C GLY A 125 0.39 13.01 -3.49
N THR A 126 -0.15 11.98 -4.17
CA THR A 126 -1.39 12.14 -4.94
C THR A 126 -2.63 12.24 -4.05
N GLY A 127 -3.70 12.83 -4.61
CA GLY A 127 -5.04 12.81 -4.06
C GLY A 127 -6.10 12.82 -5.16
N PHE A 128 -7.37 12.80 -4.77
CA PHE A 128 -8.50 12.94 -5.69
C PHE A 128 -8.67 14.39 -6.18
N ASP A 129 -8.13 15.36 -5.45
CA ASP A 129 -8.03 16.74 -5.91
C ASP A 129 -6.75 16.91 -6.75
N PRO A 130 -6.85 17.30 -8.03
CA PRO A 130 -5.67 17.50 -8.87
C PRO A 130 -4.65 18.49 -8.31
N ILE A 131 -5.11 19.47 -7.51
CA ILE A 131 -4.22 20.45 -6.86
C ILE A 131 -3.27 19.75 -5.88
N THR A 132 -3.74 18.73 -5.17
CA THR A 132 -2.92 17.95 -4.22
C THR A 132 -1.68 17.39 -4.91
N SER A 133 -1.87 16.66 -6.00
CA SER A 133 -0.77 16.10 -6.80
C SER A 133 0.11 17.18 -7.44
N GLN A 134 -0.48 18.30 -7.86
CA GLN A 134 0.27 19.39 -8.49
C GLN A 134 1.27 20.01 -7.51
N LEU A 135 0.85 20.30 -6.27
CA LEU A 135 1.71 20.86 -5.22
C LEU A 135 2.81 19.87 -4.81
N ALA A 136 2.51 18.58 -4.85
CA ALA A 136 3.43 17.50 -4.52
C ALA A 136 4.40 17.12 -5.66
N ALA A 137 4.23 17.68 -6.87
CA ALA A 137 4.88 17.20 -8.09
C ALA A 137 4.73 15.67 -8.28
N ALA A 138 3.54 15.14 -7.97
CA ALA A 138 3.19 13.73 -8.01
C ALA A 138 2.35 13.41 -9.26
N ILE A 139 2.20 12.11 -9.58
CA ILE A 139 1.35 11.66 -10.70
C ILE A 139 -0.13 11.74 -10.26
N PRO A 140 -0.95 12.62 -10.88
CA PRO A 140 -2.36 12.76 -10.52
C PRO A 140 -3.14 11.48 -10.84
N MET A 141 -4.26 11.26 -10.14
CA MET A 141 -5.14 10.11 -10.39
C MET A 141 -5.56 9.99 -11.86
N THR A 142 -5.76 11.11 -12.56
CA THR A 142 -6.07 11.13 -14.00
C THR A 142 -4.93 10.54 -14.85
N GLU A 143 -3.67 10.85 -14.54
CA GLU A 143 -2.53 10.27 -15.27
C GLU A 143 -2.33 8.80 -14.90
N GLN A 144 -2.67 8.37 -13.67
CA GLN A 144 -2.67 6.95 -13.32
C GLN A 144 -3.66 6.14 -14.17
N LEU A 145 -4.82 6.71 -14.52
CA LEU A 145 -5.75 6.11 -15.49
C LEU A 145 -5.15 6.03 -16.90
N GLU A 146 -4.44 7.07 -17.34
CA GLU A 146 -3.75 7.05 -18.65
C GLU A 146 -2.61 6.02 -18.68
N MET A 147 -1.87 5.87 -17.58
CA MET A 147 -0.89 4.79 -17.41
C MET A 147 -1.57 3.41 -17.48
N PHE A 148 -2.75 3.25 -16.88
CA PHE A 148 -3.52 2.02 -16.99
C PHE A 148 -4.02 1.75 -18.41
N LYS A 149 -4.47 2.76 -19.15
CA LYS A 149 -4.83 2.62 -20.58
C LYS A 149 -3.64 2.12 -21.40
N LYS A 150 -2.44 2.68 -21.18
CA LYS A 150 -1.19 2.19 -21.81
C LYS A 150 -0.84 0.77 -21.38
N TYR A 151 -1.02 0.43 -20.10
CA TYR A 151 -0.83 -0.93 -19.58
C TYR A 151 -1.74 -1.94 -20.26
N ARG A 152 -3.01 -1.61 -20.52
CA ARG A 152 -3.96 -2.50 -21.22
C ARG A 152 -3.46 -2.89 -22.61
N GLU A 153 -2.89 -1.95 -23.35
CA GLU A 153 -2.30 -2.25 -24.67
C GLU A 153 -1.06 -3.14 -24.56
N LYS A 154 -0.23 -2.98 -23.52
CA LYS A 154 0.90 -3.88 -23.25
C LYS A 154 0.43 -5.29 -22.89
N VAL A 155 -0.61 -5.43 -22.06
CA VAL A 155 -1.17 -6.75 -21.74
C VAL A 155 -1.78 -7.40 -22.98
N LYS A 156 -2.47 -6.61 -23.81
CA LYS A 156 -3.04 -7.09 -25.08
C LYS A 156 -1.97 -7.57 -26.05
N SER A 157 -0.79 -6.95 -26.10
CA SER A 157 0.30 -7.45 -26.95
C SER A 157 0.89 -8.78 -26.44
N ILE A 158 0.80 -9.06 -25.13
CA ILE A 158 1.30 -10.30 -24.51
C ILE A 158 0.28 -11.44 -24.64
N LEU A 159 -1.00 -11.18 -24.31
CA LEU A 159 -2.05 -12.21 -24.16
C LEU A 159 -3.06 -12.24 -25.32
N GLY A 160 -2.98 -11.28 -26.24
CA GLY A 160 -4.01 -11.03 -27.25
C GLY A 160 -5.27 -10.36 -26.65
N GLU A 161 -6.18 -9.96 -27.53
CA GLU A 161 -7.40 -9.22 -27.17
C GLU A 161 -8.28 -9.96 -26.14
N ARG A 162 -8.54 -11.26 -26.39
CA ARG A 162 -9.39 -12.07 -25.53
C ARG A 162 -8.74 -12.30 -24.17
N GLY A 163 -7.46 -12.67 -24.15
CA GLY A 163 -6.72 -12.91 -22.91
C GLY A 163 -6.60 -11.65 -22.05
N ALA A 164 -6.36 -10.48 -22.66
CA ALA A 164 -6.34 -9.22 -21.94
C ALA A 164 -7.70 -8.87 -21.33
N LYS A 165 -8.81 -9.05 -22.06
CA LYS A 165 -10.16 -8.83 -21.53
C LYS A 165 -10.47 -9.75 -20.36
N GLU A 166 -10.14 -11.03 -20.47
CA GLU A 166 -10.31 -12.02 -19.40
C GLU A 166 -9.46 -11.66 -18.17
N LEU A 167 -8.18 -11.31 -18.37
CA LEU A 167 -7.29 -10.89 -17.29
C LEU A 167 -7.88 -9.70 -16.53
N LEU A 168 -8.22 -8.61 -17.23
CA LEU A 168 -8.71 -7.38 -16.61
C LEU A 168 -10.03 -7.61 -15.87
N ALA A 169 -10.95 -8.39 -16.44
CA ALA A 169 -12.22 -8.69 -15.78
C ALA A 169 -12.06 -9.55 -14.51
N GLN A 170 -11.04 -10.41 -14.45
CA GLN A 170 -10.81 -11.29 -13.29
C GLN A 170 -9.83 -10.70 -12.25
N SER A 171 -9.09 -9.65 -12.61
CA SER A 171 -8.11 -8.99 -11.73
C SER A 171 -8.78 -8.23 -10.60
N ALA A 172 -8.06 -8.10 -9.47
CA ALA A 172 -8.45 -7.23 -8.37
C ALA A 172 -7.83 -5.84 -8.55
N TYR A 173 -8.60 -4.81 -8.23
CA TYR A 173 -8.22 -3.40 -8.31
C TYR A 173 -8.28 -2.80 -6.92
N LEU A 174 -7.22 -2.09 -6.49
CA LEU A 174 -7.18 -1.39 -5.22
C LEU A 174 -6.96 0.10 -5.42
N ILE A 175 -7.71 0.91 -4.69
CA ILE A 175 -7.65 2.37 -4.75
C ILE A 175 -7.43 2.91 -3.33
N VAL A 176 -6.49 3.83 -3.17
CA VAL A 176 -6.29 4.62 -1.95
C VAL A 176 -6.11 6.10 -2.30
N GLY A 177 -6.74 7.00 -1.56
CA GLY A 177 -6.67 8.44 -1.82
C GLY A 177 -7.58 9.22 -0.87
N GLY A 178 -7.56 10.55 -0.93
CA GLY A 178 -8.34 11.41 -0.03
C GLY A 178 -7.56 11.90 1.19
N SER A 179 -6.64 11.09 1.73
CA SER A 179 -5.86 11.45 2.93
C SER A 179 -5.00 12.69 2.71
N ASN A 180 -4.29 12.78 1.58
CA ASN A 180 -3.50 13.96 1.22
C ASN A 180 -4.37 15.18 0.94
N ASP A 181 -5.54 14.99 0.33
CA ASP A 181 -6.49 16.07 0.04
C ASP A 181 -6.97 16.74 1.32
N LEU A 182 -7.27 15.95 2.36
CA LEU A 182 -7.66 16.47 3.66
C LEU A 182 -6.44 17.01 4.44
N ALA A 183 -5.44 16.18 4.71
CA ALA A 183 -4.35 16.52 5.63
C ALA A 183 -3.37 17.54 5.05
N SER A 184 -2.95 17.35 3.79
CA SER A 184 -1.86 18.12 3.17
C SER A 184 -2.37 19.34 2.39
N LEU A 185 -3.62 19.32 1.93
CA LEU A 185 -4.23 20.44 1.20
C LEU A 185 -5.28 21.19 2.03
N TYR A 186 -6.40 20.56 2.39
CA TYR A 186 -7.55 21.26 2.97
C TYR A 186 -7.27 21.86 4.36
N PHE A 187 -6.67 21.08 5.27
CA PHE A 187 -6.40 21.51 6.64
C PHE A 187 -5.07 22.23 6.81
N SER A 188 -4.13 22.06 5.87
CA SER A 188 -2.80 22.69 5.94
C SER A 188 -2.67 23.96 5.10
N SER A 189 -3.68 24.31 4.29
CA SER A 189 -3.63 25.48 3.40
C SER A 189 -5.02 26.12 3.19
N PRO A 190 -5.11 27.46 3.04
CA PRO A 190 -6.35 28.16 2.75
C PRO A 190 -6.87 27.95 1.31
N LEU A 191 -6.11 27.30 0.41
CA LEU A 191 -6.45 27.16 -1.02
C LEU A 191 -7.83 26.55 -1.26
N ARG A 192 -8.20 25.53 -0.46
CA ARG A 192 -9.52 24.87 -0.54
C ARG A 192 -10.45 25.31 0.58
N SER A 193 -9.98 25.43 1.82
CA SER A 193 -10.82 25.82 2.96
C SER A 193 -11.39 27.23 2.86
N SER A 194 -10.78 28.15 2.10
CA SER A 194 -11.39 29.47 1.81
C SER A 194 -12.54 29.43 0.79
N ARG A 195 -12.72 28.31 0.08
CA ARG A 195 -13.70 28.16 -1.00
C ARG A 195 -14.76 27.10 -0.72
N TYR A 196 -14.44 26.14 0.15
CA TYR A 196 -15.29 25.02 0.52
C TYR A 196 -15.32 24.89 2.04
N ASP A 197 -16.51 24.73 2.60
CA ASP A 197 -16.64 24.09 3.90
C ASP A 197 -16.24 22.61 3.80
N SER A 198 -16.06 21.95 4.94
CA SER A 198 -15.54 20.58 4.95
C SER A 198 -16.49 19.59 4.29
N SER A 199 -17.80 19.80 4.42
CA SER A 199 -18.82 18.93 3.82
C SER A 199 -18.82 19.02 2.29
N SER A 200 -18.82 20.23 1.74
CA SER A 200 -18.78 20.46 0.29
C SER A 200 -17.46 20.04 -0.33
N TYR A 201 -16.34 20.12 0.42
CA TYR A 201 -15.08 19.56 -0.03
C TYR A 201 -15.10 18.02 -0.05
N VAL A 202 -15.71 17.38 0.95
CA VAL A 202 -15.93 15.93 0.94
C VAL A 202 -16.77 15.51 -0.28
N ASP A 203 -17.83 16.26 -0.61
CA ASP A 203 -18.65 15.97 -1.79
C ASP A 203 -17.83 16.09 -3.10
N PHE A 204 -16.94 17.08 -3.19
CA PHE A 204 -16.01 17.20 -4.31
C PHE A 204 -15.07 15.98 -4.43
N LEU A 205 -14.47 15.53 -3.32
CA LEU A 205 -13.57 14.38 -3.32
C LEU A 205 -14.31 13.08 -3.69
N LEU A 206 -15.54 12.90 -3.19
CA LEU A 206 -16.38 11.75 -3.52
C LEU A 206 -16.78 11.74 -4.99
N HIS A 207 -17.10 12.90 -5.56
CA HIS A 207 -17.36 13.02 -6.99
C HIS A 207 -16.15 12.59 -7.83
N SER A 208 -14.95 13.06 -7.49
CA SER A 208 -13.70 12.64 -8.13
C SER A 208 -13.44 11.14 -8.00
N ALA A 209 -13.60 10.57 -6.80
CA ALA A 209 -13.43 9.14 -6.56
C ALA A 209 -14.44 8.29 -7.33
N SER A 210 -15.71 8.71 -7.34
CA SER A 210 -16.81 8.06 -8.09
C SER A 210 -16.55 8.08 -9.59
N SER A 211 -16.06 9.20 -10.12
CA SER A 211 -15.67 9.32 -11.53
C SER A 211 -14.52 8.38 -11.89
N PHE A 212 -13.47 8.33 -11.06
CA PHE A 212 -12.34 7.43 -11.24
C PHE A 212 -12.76 5.95 -11.23
N ILE A 213 -13.62 5.54 -10.29
CA ILE A 213 -14.14 4.17 -10.22
C ILE A 213 -14.97 3.83 -11.47
N GLN A 214 -15.84 4.74 -11.91
CA GLN A 214 -16.66 4.52 -13.11
C GLN A 214 -15.79 4.38 -14.38
N GLU A 215 -14.72 5.17 -14.51
CA GLU A 215 -13.77 5.02 -15.62
C GLU A 215 -13.07 3.66 -15.58
N LEU A 216 -12.61 3.19 -14.42
CA LEU A 216 -12.04 1.84 -14.29
C LEU A 216 -13.04 0.74 -14.73
N ILE A 217 -14.31 0.87 -14.36
CA ILE A 217 -15.36 -0.07 -14.77
C ILE A 217 -15.53 -0.05 -16.30
N GLN A 218 -15.56 1.13 -16.92
CA GLN A 218 -15.62 1.27 -18.38
C GLN A 218 -14.40 0.64 -19.07
N LEU A 219 -13.23 0.71 -18.45
CA LEU A 219 -11.99 0.12 -18.94
C LEU A 219 -11.86 -1.39 -18.67
N GLY A 220 -12.85 -2.01 -18.01
CA GLY A 220 -12.97 -3.46 -17.85
C GLY A 220 -12.79 -3.99 -16.43
N ALA A 221 -12.54 -3.13 -15.44
CA ALA A 221 -12.43 -3.55 -14.04
C ALA A 221 -13.77 -4.08 -13.51
N ARG A 222 -13.74 -5.19 -12.76
CA ARG A 222 -14.94 -5.79 -12.16
C ARG A 222 -14.85 -6.04 -10.66
N LYS A 223 -13.65 -6.07 -10.08
CA LYS A 223 -13.42 -6.32 -8.66
C LYS A 223 -12.61 -5.17 -8.06
N ILE A 224 -13.29 -4.19 -7.47
CA ILE A 224 -12.65 -2.94 -7.03
C ILE A 224 -12.82 -2.78 -5.51
N GLY A 225 -11.70 -2.69 -4.81
CA GLY A 225 -11.63 -2.29 -3.40
C GLY A 225 -11.13 -0.84 -3.29
N ILE A 226 -11.85 0.00 -2.56
CA ILE A 226 -11.39 1.35 -2.22
C ILE A 226 -11.19 1.46 -0.71
N VAL A 227 -10.01 1.93 -0.30
CA VAL A 227 -9.65 2.09 1.10
C VAL A 227 -10.25 3.40 1.63
N GLY A 228 -10.97 3.30 2.76
CA GLY A 228 -11.46 4.48 3.47
C GLY A 228 -10.32 5.32 4.05
N ILE A 229 -10.57 6.61 4.24
CA ILE A 229 -9.61 7.51 4.88
C ILE A 229 -9.38 7.05 6.33
N PRO A 230 -8.12 6.89 6.80
CA PRO A 230 -7.83 6.48 8.17
C PRO A 230 -8.17 7.61 9.17
N PRO A 231 -8.00 7.41 10.49
CA PRO A 231 -8.01 8.49 11.47
C PRO A 231 -6.83 9.46 11.25
N ILE A 232 -6.91 10.28 10.19
CA ILE A 232 -5.83 11.16 9.72
C ILE A 232 -5.41 12.19 10.79
N GLY A 233 -6.33 12.63 11.64
CA GLY A 233 -6.00 13.54 12.75
C GLY A 233 -5.09 12.92 13.79
N CYS A 234 -4.92 11.60 13.77
CA CYS A 234 -4.04 10.86 14.67
C CYS A 234 -2.66 10.55 14.10
N VAL A 235 -2.37 10.84 12.82
CA VAL A 235 -1.01 10.64 12.30
C VAL A 235 -0.04 11.62 12.98
N PRO A 236 1.25 11.27 13.15
CA PRO A 236 2.17 12.11 13.92
C PRO A 236 2.26 13.56 13.44
N SER A 237 2.23 13.80 12.13
CA SER A 237 2.27 15.15 11.56
C SER A 237 1.06 16.00 11.99
N GLN A 238 -0.14 15.44 11.94
CA GLN A 238 -1.36 16.14 12.33
C GLN A 238 -1.45 16.34 13.84
N ARG A 239 -0.96 15.39 14.63
CA ARG A 239 -0.79 15.58 16.09
C ARG A 239 0.12 16.77 16.38
N THR A 240 1.23 16.90 15.66
CA THR A 240 2.18 18.00 15.83
C THR A 240 1.59 19.35 15.39
N LEU A 241 0.93 19.39 14.24
CA LEU A 241 0.45 20.65 13.66
C LEU A 241 -0.88 21.13 14.25
N GLN A 242 -1.77 20.19 14.63
CA GLN A 242 -3.18 20.46 14.91
C GLN A 242 -3.66 19.85 16.24
N GLY A 243 -2.83 19.04 16.91
CA GLY A 243 -3.15 18.38 18.18
C GLY A 243 -2.95 19.22 19.44
N GLY A 244 -2.62 20.52 19.29
CA GLY A 244 -2.30 21.44 20.38
C GLY A 244 -1.04 21.03 21.16
N PHE A 245 -0.85 21.65 22.34
CA PHE A 245 0.33 21.39 23.18
C PHE A 245 0.49 19.93 23.60
N ALA A 246 -0.61 19.20 23.76
CA ALA A 246 -0.62 17.79 24.14
C ALA A 246 -0.34 16.83 22.97
N ARG A 247 -0.28 17.33 21.71
CA ARG A 247 -0.18 16.51 20.49
C ARG A 247 -1.24 15.40 20.44
N GLY A 248 -2.46 15.74 20.85
CA GLY A 248 -3.63 14.85 20.75
C GLY A 248 -4.05 14.62 19.30
N CYS A 249 -4.96 13.68 19.06
CA CYS A 249 -5.57 13.57 17.73
C CYS A 249 -6.38 14.83 17.40
N ALA A 250 -6.25 15.34 16.19
CA ALA A 250 -7.08 16.45 15.70
C ALA A 250 -8.51 15.96 15.40
N SER A 251 -9.45 16.28 16.28
CA SER A 251 -10.84 15.77 16.24
C SER A 251 -11.59 16.16 14.96
N ILE A 252 -11.48 17.41 14.52
CA ILE A 252 -12.16 17.91 13.30
C ILE A 252 -11.73 17.11 12.07
N GLN A 253 -10.45 16.81 11.94
CA GLN A 253 -9.94 16.05 10.79
C GLN A 253 -10.46 14.62 10.80
N ASN A 254 -10.51 14.02 11.99
CA ASN A 254 -11.06 12.69 12.21
C ASN A 254 -12.55 12.61 11.92
N GLU A 255 -13.32 13.65 12.30
CA GLU A 255 -14.75 13.75 11.99
C GLU A 255 -14.98 13.86 10.47
N VAL A 256 -14.23 14.72 9.78
CA VAL A 256 -14.35 14.86 8.31
C VAL A 256 -13.97 13.57 7.58
N ALA A 257 -12.96 12.84 8.04
CA ALA A 257 -12.61 11.53 7.51
C ALA A 257 -13.75 10.50 7.69
N GLN A 258 -14.42 10.48 8.85
CA GLN A 258 -15.59 9.61 9.07
C GLN A 258 -16.77 9.99 8.18
N ILE A 259 -17.03 11.30 7.99
CA ILE A 259 -18.07 11.78 7.08
C ILE A 259 -17.77 11.31 5.66
N TYR A 260 -16.53 11.45 5.18
CA TYR A 260 -16.10 10.93 3.89
C TYR A 260 -16.37 9.43 3.77
N ASN A 261 -15.92 8.63 4.73
CA ASN A 261 -16.07 7.16 4.69
C ASN A 261 -17.54 6.70 4.69
N SER A 262 -18.38 7.37 5.50
CA SER A 262 -19.82 7.10 5.55
C SER A 262 -20.50 7.39 4.22
N ARG A 263 -20.17 8.52 3.59
CA ARG A 263 -20.72 8.92 2.30
C ARG A 263 -20.14 8.08 1.14
N LEU A 264 -18.86 7.71 1.19
CA LEU A 264 -18.23 6.80 0.23
C LEU A 264 -18.99 5.48 0.15
N THR A 265 -19.36 4.90 1.29
CA THR A 265 -20.16 3.66 1.33
C THR A 265 -21.47 3.81 0.53
N LYS A 266 -22.17 4.93 0.70
CA LYS A 266 -23.42 5.21 -0.04
C LYS A 266 -23.17 5.39 -1.53
N GLU A 267 -22.13 6.13 -1.90
CA GLU A 267 -21.75 6.34 -3.31
C GLU A 267 -21.43 5.02 -4.01
N LEU A 268 -20.70 4.10 -3.36
CA LEU A 268 -20.41 2.79 -3.93
C LEU A 268 -21.68 1.96 -4.16
N GLU A 269 -22.65 2.00 -3.25
CA GLU A 269 -23.93 1.33 -3.45
C GLU A 269 -24.71 1.90 -4.65
N GLU A 270 -24.69 3.22 -4.86
CA GLU A 270 -25.32 3.84 -6.04
C GLU A 270 -24.60 3.50 -7.36
N ILE A 271 -23.26 3.38 -7.35
CA ILE A 271 -22.51 2.90 -8.51
C ILE A 271 -22.85 1.43 -8.79
N LYS A 272 -22.90 0.59 -7.74
CA LYS A 272 -23.21 -0.84 -7.85
C LYS A 272 -24.59 -1.10 -8.44
N LYS A 273 -25.61 -0.30 -8.09
CA LYS A 273 -26.95 -0.38 -8.71
C LYS A 273 -26.92 -0.19 -10.23
N ARG A 274 -26.00 0.66 -10.73
CA ARG A 274 -25.82 0.94 -12.17
C ARG A 274 -24.89 -0.06 -12.86
N HIS A 275 -24.06 -0.78 -12.11
CA HIS A 275 -23.06 -1.72 -12.62
C HIS A 275 -23.18 -3.09 -11.91
N GLN A 276 -24.28 -3.80 -12.15
CA GLN A 276 -24.63 -5.05 -11.44
C GLN A 276 -23.59 -6.18 -11.59
N ASN A 277 -22.75 -6.13 -12.62
CA ASN A 277 -21.68 -7.11 -12.85
C ASN A 277 -20.33 -6.71 -12.23
N THR A 278 -20.31 -5.67 -11.38
CA THR A 278 -19.10 -5.17 -10.72
C THR A 278 -19.23 -5.34 -9.21
N THR A 279 -18.24 -5.98 -8.61
CA THR A 279 -18.03 -5.99 -7.16
C THR A 279 -17.28 -4.73 -6.76
N LEU A 280 -17.93 -3.92 -5.91
CA LEU A 280 -17.34 -2.75 -5.26
C LEU A 280 -17.31 -3.00 -3.76
N VAL A 281 -16.15 -2.79 -3.13
CA VAL A 281 -15.96 -3.00 -1.70
C VAL A 281 -15.31 -1.77 -1.09
N HIS A 282 -15.98 -1.18 -0.09
CA HIS A 282 -15.35 -0.22 0.80
C HIS A 282 -14.51 -0.99 1.83
N LEU A 283 -13.20 -0.82 1.78
CA LEU A 283 -12.27 -1.37 2.75
C LEU A 283 -12.17 -0.39 3.94
N ASP A 284 -13.14 -0.47 4.85
CA ASP A 284 -13.17 0.39 6.03
C ASP A 284 -12.13 -0.07 7.06
N ILE A 285 -11.09 0.75 7.20
CA ILE A 285 -9.97 0.57 8.11
C ILE A 285 -10.03 1.49 9.33
N TYR A 286 -10.96 2.46 9.36
CA TYR A 286 -10.90 3.59 10.28
C TYR A 286 -10.92 3.11 11.73
N ALA A 287 -11.98 2.37 12.10
CA ALA A 287 -12.19 1.97 13.48
C ALA A 287 -11.08 1.03 13.99
N PHE A 288 -10.60 0.13 13.12
CA PHE A 288 -9.54 -0.81 13.47
C PHE A 288 -8.20 -0.09 13.67
N LEU A 289 -7.81 0.80 12.76
CA LEU A 289 -6.57 1.57 12.90
C LEU A 289 -6.65 2.56 14.08
N PHE A 290 -7.83 3.14 14.35
CA PHE A 290 -8.03 3.99 15.52
C PHE A 290 -7.85 3.19 16.83
N ASP A 291 -8.43 1.99 16.93
CA ASP A 291 -8.20 1.10 18.08
C ASP A 291 -6.73 0.68 18.21
N MET A 292 -6.03 0.46 17.09
CA MET A 292 -4.59 0.22 17.12
C MET A 292 -3.82 1.40 17.71
N ILE A 293 -4.18 2.63 17.36
CA ILE A 293 -3.50 3.84 17.84
C ILE A 293 -3.76 4.09 19.33
N GLU A 294 -5.00 3.93 19.78
CA GLU A 294 -5.41 4.19 21.16
C GLU A 294 -5.03 3.04 22.11
N HIS A 295 -4.97 1.81 21.61
CA HIS A 295 -4.63 0.60 22.37
C HIS A 295 -3.46 -0.19 21.75
N PRO A 296 -2.27 0.41 21.56
CA PRO A 296 -1.17 -0.19 20.77
C PRO A 296 -0.68 -1.53 21.33
N THR A 297 -0.71 -1.71 22.65
CA THR A 297 -0.23 -2.93 23.32
C THR A 297 -1.06 -4.17 22.96
N LYS A 298 -2.35 -4.02 22.68
CA LYS A 298 -3.24 -5.09 22.20
C LYS A 298 -2.77 -5.69 20.88
N TYR A 299 -2.05 -4.90 20.09
CA TYR A 299 -1.53 -5.27 18.77
C TYR A 299 -0.01 -5.49 18.76
N GLY A 300 0.61 -5.49 19.94
CA GLY A 300 2.05 -5.70 20.10
C GLY A 300 2.90 -4.48 19.74
N PHE A 301 2.35 -3.27 19.84
CA PHE A 301 3.08 -2.01 19.73
C PHE A 301 3.20 -1.31 21.08
N GLU A 302 4.17 -0.43 21.21
CA GLU A 302 4.40 0.42 22.39
C GLU A 302 4.19 1.90 22.06
N VAL A 303 4.46 2.31 20.82
CA VAL A 303 4.46 3.72 20.41
C VAL A 303 3.55 3.96 19.21
N SER A 304 2.58 4.88 19.36
CA SER A 304 1.56 5.17 18.35
C SER A 304 1.38 6.65 17.99
N TYR A 305 2.15 7.57 18.60
CA TYR A 305 1.94 9.02 18.48
C TYR A 305 3.11 9.76 17.80
N ILE A 306 4.15 9.04 17.41
CA ILE A 306 5.36 9.57 16.78
C ILE A 306 5.91 8.54 15.78
N GLY A 307 6.54 9.01 14.72
CA GLY A 307 7.27 8.16 13.78
C GLY A 307 8.56 7.60 14.40
N CYS A 308 9.02 6.45 13.90
CA CYS A 308 10.31 5.88 14.25
C CYS A 308 11.48 6.62 13.57
N CYS A 309 11.26 7.20 12.39
CA CYS A 309 12.28 7.92 11.64
C CYS A 309 12.39 9.40 12.05
N GLY A 310 13.62 9.83 12.32
CA GLY A 310 13.95 11.20 12.69
C GLY A 310 13.41 11.60 14.03
N THR A 311 12.94 12.85 14.16
CA THR A 311 12.18 13.21 15.37
C THR A 311 10.81 12.52 15.37
N GLY A 312 10.34 12.06 14.19
CA GLY A 312 9.05 11.42 14.00
C GLY A 312 7.86 12.37 14.17
N LEU A 313 8.11 13.68 14.23
CA LEU A 313 7.10 14.70 14.48
C LEU A 313 6.48 15.23 13.19
N LEU A 314 7.32 15.51 12.18
CA LEU A 314 6.91 16.09 10.89
C LEU A 314 7.62 15.43 9.71
N GLU A 315 8.73 14.76 9.94
CA GLU A 315 9.62 14.27 8.91
C GLU A 315 9.05 13.03 8.22
N ALA A 316 9.03 13.09 6.90
CA ALA A 316 8.65 12.03 5.98
C ALA A 316 9.37 12.28 4.64
N ALA A 317 9.42 11.26 3.78
CA ALA A 317 10.16 11.28 2.53
C ALA A 317 11.60 11.79 2.74
N PHE A 318 12.09 12.71 1.90
CA PHE A 318 13.48 13.19 1.94
C PHE A 318 13.90 13.78 3.31
N LEU A 319 12.95 14.26 4.12
CA LEU A 319 13.27 14.76 5.46
C LEU A 319 13.67 13.62 6.41
N CYS A 320 13.14 12.43 6.22
CA CYS A 320 13.53 11.21 6.93
C CYS A 320 14.77 10.60 6.24
N ASN A 321 15.97 11.10 6.55
CA ASN A 321 17.22 10.62 5.94
C ASN A 321 18.36 10.43 6.97
N PRO A 322 19.38 9.60 6.67
CA PRO A 322 20.39 9.19 7.64
C PRO A 322 21.46 10.27 7.88
N MET A 323 21.56 11.27 6.98
CA MET A 323 22.53 12.35 7.12
C MET A 323 22.07 13.40 8.13
N THR A 324 20.76 13.54 8.34
CA THR A 324 20.21 14.55 9.24
C THR A 324 19.47 13.97 10.44
N LEU A 325 19.10 12.69 10.42
CA LEU A 325 18.13 12.11 11.35
C LEU A 325 18.41 10.63 11.65
N THR A 326 18.08 10.19 12.88
CA THR A 326 18.28 8.81 13.35
C THR A 326 17.00 7.99 13.25
N VAL A 327 17.12 6.67 13.15
CA VAL A 327 16.00 5.72 13.25
C VAL A 327 15.91 5.22 14.70
N CYS A 328 14.70 5.00 15.19
CA CYS A 328 14.47 4.43 16.51
C CYS A 328 15.11 3.04 16.66
N THR A 329 15.48 2.65 17.87
CA THR A 329 16.25 1.41 18.10
C THR A 329 15.46 0.13 17.78
N ASN A 330 14.13 0.16 17.86
CA ASN A 330 13.29 -1.00 17.58
C ASN A 330 11.99 -0.58 16.87
N VAL A 331 12.03 -0.63 15.55
CA VAL A 331 10.92 -0.27 14.64
C VAL A 331 9.66 -1.08 14.93
N SER A 332 9.81 -2.35 15.32
CA SER A 332 8.67 -3.25 15.57
C SER A 332 7.77 -2.81 16.73
N ARG A 333 8.23 -1.88 17.58
CA ARG A 333 7.44 -1.29 18.67
C ARG A 333 6.58 -0.11 18.22
N TYR A 334 6.80 0.42 17.02
CA TYR A 334 6.16 1.62 16.51
C TYR A 334 5.06 1.28 15.50
N ILE A 335 3.93 1.97 15.61
CA ILE A 335 2.88 1.93 14.58
C ILE A 335 3.33 2.72 13.35
N PHE A 336 3.95 3.88 13.55
CA PHE A 336 4.34 4.80 12.48
C PHE A 336 5.83 4.69 12.16
N TRP A 337 6.15 4.54 10.88
CA TRP A 337 7.50 4.61 10.35
C TRP A 337 8.00 6.04 10.34
N ASP A 338 7.25 6.94 9.71
CA ASP A 338 7.54 8.37 9.63
C ASP A 338 6.33 9.18 10.11
N SER A 339 6.28 10.49 9.82
CA SER A 339 5.20 11.36 10.31
C SER A 339 3.82 11.10 9.68
N PHE A 340 3.73 10.22 8.67
CA PHE A 340 2.49 9.88 7.96
C PHE A 340 2.25 8.37 7.86
N HIS A 341 3.29 7.60 7.55
CA HIS A 341 3.16 6.23 7.08
C HIS A 341 3.35 5.21 8.21
N PRO A 342 2.49 4.18 8.31
CA PRO A 342 2.71 3.04 9.19
C PRO A 342 3.98 2.23 8.88
N THR A 343 4.46 1.50 9.89
CA THR A 343 5.54 0.52 9.73
C THR A 343 5.08 -0.74 8.99
N GLU A 344 6.02 -1.52 8.46
CA GLU A 344 5.71 -2.80 7.80
C GLU A 344 4.88 -3.71 8.71
N LYS A 345 5.24 -3.79 10.01
CA LYS A 345 4.49 -4.58 10.99
C LYS A 345 3.07 -4.05 11.18
N ALA A 346 2.88 -2.74 11.28
CA ALA A 346 1.55 -2.14 11.40
C ALA A 346 0.70 -2.40 10.15
N TYR A 347 1.28 -2.29 8.95
CA TYR A 347 0.60 -2.68 7.72
C TYR A 347 0.25 -4.17 7.68
N SER A 348 1.12 -5.06 8.15
CA SER A 348 0.82 -6.49 8.23
C SER A 348 -0.40 -6.77 9.11
N VAL A 349 -0.48 -6.15 10.30
CA VAL A 349 -1.65 -6.26 11.19
C VAL A 349 -2.91 -5.73 10.52
N LEU A 350 -2.83 -4.56 9.88
CA LEU A 350 -3.97 -3.94 9.20
C LEU A 350 -4.45 -4.77 8.00
N VAL A 351 -3.54 -5.25 7.15
CA VAL A 351 -3.88 -6.10 6.01
C VAL A 351 -4.44 -7.44 6.46
N ASN A 352 -3.98 -8.00 7.58
CA ASN A 352 -4.61 -9.20 8.15
C ASN A 352 -6.07 -8.96 8.55
N TYR A 353 -6.39 -7.79 9.09
CA TYR A 353 -7.78 -7.39 9.34
C TYR A 353 -8.55 -7.25 8.02
N ILE A 354 -7.99 -6.55 7.03
CA ILE A 354 -8.67 -6.37 5.73
C ILE A 354 -8.94 -7.73 5.06
N TYR A 355 -7.95 -8.61 5.05
CA TYR A 355 -8.04 -9.95 4.47
C TYR A 355 -9.15 -10.79 5.11
N LYS A 356 -9.26 -10.77 6.44
CA LYS A 356 -10.29 -11.53 7.14
C LYS A 356 -11.70 -11.00 6.87
N ASN A 357 -11.87 -9.68 6.76
CA ASN A 357 -13.21 -9.07 6.76
C ASN A 357 -13.73 -8.70 5.37
N TYR A 358 -12.86 -8.43 4.39
CA TYR A 358 -13.30 -7.89 3.09
C TYR A 358 -12.88 -8.71 1.88
N PHE A 359 -11.80 -9.51 1.97
CA PHE A 359 -11.24 -10.14 0.77
C PHE A 359 -12.18 -11.13 0.11
N HIS A 360 -12.96 -11.88 0.89
CA HIS A 360 -13.93 -12.82 0.35
C HIS A 360 -14.97 -12.12 -0.56
N HIS A 361 -15.29 -10.85 -0.31
CA HIS A 361 -16.14 -10.05 -1.18
C HIS A 361 -15.39 -9.57 -2.43
N LEU A 362 -14.12 -9.20 -2.31
CA LEU A 362 -13.34 -8.66 -3.42
C LEU A 362 -12.96 -9.73 -4.45
N VAL A 363 -12.77 -10.98 -4.01
CA VAL A 363 -12.23 -12.05 -4.86
C VAL A 363 -13.23 -13.12 -5.28
N SER A 364 -14.42 -13.17 -4.67
CA SER A 364 -15.58 -13.89 -5.23
C SER A 364 -15.92 -13.32 -6.60
#